data_AF-A0A317LQA4-F1
#
_entry.id   AF-A0A317LQA4-F1
#
_cell.length_a   1.000
_cell.length_b   1.000
_cell.length_c   1.000
_cell.angle_alpha   90.00
_cell.angle_beta   90.00
_cell.angle_gamma   90.00
#
_symmetry.space_group_name_H-M   'P 1'
#
loop_
_entity.id
_entity.type
_entity.pdbx_description
1 polymer ?
#
loop_
_entity_poly.entity_id
_entity_poly.type
_entity_poly.pdbx_seq_one_letter_code
_entity_poly.pdbx_strand_id
1 'polypeptide(L)'
;MVGQTTDVPEGGGAVFSHSKLVVTQPEEGEYRAFSAACTHGGCTVQEVEDELIRCLCHGSEFDIASGEVVTGPAQEPLEKFTVTIDGTDIVLD
;
A
#
# COMPACT_ATOMS: atom_id res chain seq x y z
N MET A 1 4.55 13.13 8.35
CA MET A 1 5.32 11.89 8.57
C MET A 1 4.36 10.72 8.50
N VAL A 2 4.68 9.73 7.68
CA VAL A 2 3.90 8.51 7.45
C VAL A 2 4.43 7.35 8.28
N GLY A 3 5.74 7.11 8.23
CA GLY A 3 6.42 5.99 8.87
C GLY A 3 7.90 5.94 8.50
N GLN A 4 8.56 4.79 8.69
CA GLN A 4 9.96 4.60 8.30
C GLN A 4 10.10 3.54 7.20
N THR A 5 11.11 3.71 6.35
CA THR A 5 11.44 2.75 5.28
C THR A 5 11.81 1.37 5.82
N THR A 6 12.37 1.30 7.02
CA THR A 6 12.71 0.03 7.69
C THR A 6 11.49 -0.79 8.08
N ASP A 7 10.30 -0.20 8.08
CA ASP A 7 9.04 -0.90 8.36
C ASP A 7 8.43 -1.51 7.08
N VAL A 8 8.97 -1.20 5.90
CA VAL A 8 8.44 -1.60 4.59
C VAL A 8 9.41 -2.62 3.97
N PRO A 9 9.04 -3.92 3.89
CA PRO A 9 9.90 -4.92 3.27
C PRO A 9 9.86 -4.87 1.75
N GLU A 10 10.98 -5.22 1.10
CA GLU A 10 11.04 -5.47 -0.34
C GLU A 10 10.07 -6.60 -0.75
N GLY A 11 9.41 -6.44 -1.89
CA GLY A 11 8.38 -7.36 -2.39
C GLY A 11 7.05 -7.29 -1.63
N GLY A 12 6.89 -6.35 -0.70
CA GLY A 12 5.72 -6.22 0.16
C GLY A 12 5.47 -4.78 0.60
N GLY A 13 4.97 -4.61 1.82
CA GLY A 13 4.70 -3.29 2.38
C GLY A 13 4.13 -3.28 3.79
N ALA A 14 3.75 -2.09 4.23
CA ALA A 14 3.17 -1.87 5.56
C ALA A 14 2.00 -0.88 5.52
N VAL A 15 1.04 -1.10 6.42
CA VAL A 15 -0.16 -0.26 6.57
C VAL A 15 0.06 0.73 7.71
N PHE A 16 0.06 2.01 7.37
CA PHE A 16 0.22 3.12 8.29
C PHE A 16 -1.15 3.69 8.66
N SER A 17 -1.76 3.12 9.69
CA SER A 17 -3.15 3.41 10.08
C SER A 17 -3.39 4.89 10.44
N HIS A 18 -2.38 5.60 10.96
CA HIS A 18 -2.51 7.02 11.32
C HIS A 18 -2.69 7.91 10.08
N SER A 19 -1.93 7.66 9.02
CA SER A 19 -2.03 8.37 7.73
C SER A 19 -3.08 7.77 6.80
N LYS A 20 -3.62 6.58 7.13
CA LYS A 20 -4.53 5.80 6.29
C LYS A 20 -3.91 5.42 4.93
N LEU A 21 -2.61 5.18 4.93
CA LEU A 21 -1.86 4.77 3.75
C LEU A 21 -1.35 3.35 3.90
N VAL A 22 -1.23 2.66 2.78
CA VAL A 22 -0.34 1.51 2.62
C VAL A 22 0.85 1.98 1.81
N VAL A 23 2.06 1.71 2.31
CA VAL A 23 3.31 1.98 1.58
C VAL A 23 3.93 0.64 1.22
N THR A 24 4.32 0.48 -0.02
CA THR A 24 4.91 -0.74 -0.58
C THR A 24 6.31 -0.48 -1.09
N GLN A 25 7.08 -1.57 -1.22
CA GLN A 25 8.41 -1.56 -1.82
C GLN A 25 8.53 -2.69 -2.86
N PRO A 26 8.12 -2.46 -4.12
CA PRO A 26 8.17 -3.50 -5.16
C PRO A 26 9.59 -3.99 -5.47
N GLU A 27 10.55 -3.07 -5.52
CA GLU A 27 11.97 -3.34 -5.73
C GLU A 27 12.79 -2.64 -4.62
N GLU A 28 14.00 -3.11 -4.34
CA GLU A 28 14.88 -2.51 -3.32
C GLU A 28 15.00 -0.97 -3.45
N GLY A 29 14.50 -0.25 -2.44
CA GLY A 29 14.55 1.22 -2.39
C GLY A 29 13.51 1.97 -3.23
N GLU A 30 12.64 1.27 -3.97
CA GLU A 30 11.51 1.89 -4.67
C GLU A 30 10.28 1.89 -3.77
N TYR A 31 9.78 3.06 -3.37
CA TYR A 31 8.58 3.17 -2.54
C TYR A 31 7.37 3.69 -3.33
N ARG A 32 6.21 3.09 -3.07
CA ARG A 32 4.90 3.53 -3.58
C ARG A 32 3.95 3.70 -2.41
N ALA A 33 3.03 4.66 -2.50
CA ALA A 33 2.04 4.89 -1.47
C ALA A 33 0.64 4.92 -2.09
N PHE A 34 -0.28 4.23 -1.42
CA PHE A 34 -1.67 4.16 -1.82
C PHE A 34 -2.60 4.37 -0.63
N SER A 35 -3.86 4.68 -0.88
CA SER A 35 -4.91 4.63 0.14
C SER A 35 -4.96 3.22 0.75
N ALA A 36 -5.00 3.13 2.07
CA ALA A 36 -5.24 1.86 2.75
C ALA A 36 -6.71 1.41 2.64
N ALA A 37 -7.62 2.26 2.17
CA ALA A 37 -9.03 1.93 2.03
C ALA A 37 -9.28 1.16 0.73
N CYS A 38 -9.69 -0.09 0.85
CA CYS A 38 -10.10 -0.93 -0.27
C CYS A 38 -11.27 -0.28 -1.02
N THR A 39 -11.15 -0.16 -2.34
CA THR A 39 -12.14 0.49 -3.22
C THR A 39 -13.47 -0.26 -3.34
N HIS A 40 -13.55 -1.52 -2.89
CA HIS A 40 -14.82 -2.24 -2.85
C HIS A 40 -15.80 -1.68 -1.81
N GLY A 41 -15.36 -1.54 -0.55
CA GLY A 41 -16.24 -1.24 0.58
C GLY A 41 -15.59 -0.42 1.69
N GLY A 42 -14.39 0.09 1.46
CA GLY A 42 -13.69 0.98 2.39
C GLY A 42 -13.00 0.30 3.58
N CYS A 43 -12.95 -1.04 3.64
CA CYS A 43 -12.13 -1.73 4.62
C CYS A 43 -10.66 -1.33 4.48
N THR A 44 -9.96 -1.13 5.60
CA THR A 44 -8.49 -1.05 5.57
C THR A 44 -7.92 -2.38 5.07
N VAL A 45 -6.99 -2.36 4.12
CA VAL A 45 -6.22 -3.55 3.68
C VAL A 45 -5.40 -4.11 4.84
N GLN A 46 -5.11 -5.42 4.82
CA GLN A 46 -4.54 -6.12 5.98
C GLN A 46 -3.21 -6.84 5.73
N GLU A 47 -2.99 -7.35 4.52
CA GLU A 47 -1.76 -8.08 4.17
C GLU A 47 -1.10 -7.42 2.98
N VAL A 48 0.24 -7.30 3.01
CA VAL A 48 1.02 -6.62 1.98
C VAL A 48 2.32 -7.38 1.76
N GLU A 49 2.22 -8.48 1.02
CA GLU A 49 3.29 -9.45 0.80
C GLU A 49 3.05 -10.22 -0.49
N ASP A 50 4.08 -10.90 -1.00
CA ASP A 50 4.03 -11.64 -2.26
C ASP A 50 3.52 -10.78 -3.43
N GLU A 51 4.05 -9.56 -3.54
CA GLU A 51 3.70 -8.59 -4.58
C GLU A 51 2.23 -8.11 -4.56
N LEU A 52 1.48 -8.39 -3.49
CA LEU A 52 0.06 -8.09 -3.40
C LEU A 52 -0.31 -7.34 -2.12
N ILE A 53 -1.22 -6.36 -2.27
CA ILE A 53 -1.98 -5.72 -1.19
C ILE A 53 -3.34 -6.44 -1.11
N ARG A 54 -3.67 -7.06 0.03
CA ARG A 54 -4.90 -7.84 0.19
C ARG A 54 -5.87 -7.24 1.20
N CYS A 55 -7.13 -7.21 0.80
CA CYS A 55 -8.27 -6.88 1.65
C CYS A 55 -9.04 -8.15 2.02
N LEU A 56 -8.90 -8.60 3.26
CA LEU A 56 -9.47 -9.84 3.77
C LEU A 56 -10.97 -9.74 4.11
N CYS A 57 -11.59 -8.56 3.98
CA CYS A 57 -13.04 -8.43 4.18
C CYS A 57 -13.83 -9.27 3.16
N HIS A 58 -13.42 -9.25 1.89
CA HIS A 58 -14.12 -9.94 0.80
C HIS A 58 -13.16 -10.53 -0.25
N GLY A 59 -11.84 -10.44 -0.04
CA GLY A 59 -10.83 -11.07 -0.89
C GLY A 59 -10.34 -10.24 -2.08
N SER A 60 -10.49 -8.91 -2.06
CA SER A 60 -9.88 -8.08 -3.10
C SER A 60 -8.37 -8.02 -2.95
N GLU A 61 -7.67 -8.08 -4.06
CA GLU A 61 -6.21 -8.01 -4.13
C GLU A 61 -5.79 -6.93 -5.13
N PHE A 62 -4.72 -6.22 -4.82
CA PHE A 62 -4.15 -5.17 -5.64
C PHE A 62 -2.65 -5.37 -5.80
N ASP A 63 -2.10 -4.97 -6.94
CA ASP A 63 -0.67 -5.05 -7.23
C ASP A 63 0.12 -4.00 -6.43
N ILE A 64 1.24 -4.38 -5.80
CA ILE A 64 2.00 -3.47 -4.94
C ILE A 64 2.73 -2.35 -5.70
N ALA A 65 3.01 -2.52 -7.00
CA ALA A 65 3.74 -1.54 -7.79
C ALA A 65 2.83 -0.46 -8.37
N SER A 66 1.63 -0.86 -8.77
CA SER A 66 0.70 -0.05 -9.52
C SER A 66 -0.57 0.32 -8.76
N GLY A 67 -0.94 -0.44 -7.72
CA GLY A 67 -2.21 -0.30 -7.00
C GLY A 67 -3.42 -0.79 -7.81
N GLU A 68 -3.19 -1.37 -8.98
CA GLU A 68 -4.25 -1.90 -9.86
C GLU A 68 -4.91 -3.13 -9.26
N VAL A 69 -6.19 -3.33 -9.58
CA VAL A 69 -6.93 -4.52 -9.12
C VAL A 69 -6.37 -5.77 -9.79
N VAL A 70 -6.00 -6.75 -8.98
CA VAL A 70 -5.63 -8.10 -9.44
C VAL A 70 -6.81 -9.05 -9.27
N THR A 71 -7.47 -8.99 -8.12
CA THR A 71 -8.62 -9.84 -7.76
C THR A 71 -9.75 -8.98 -7.19
N GLY A 72 -10.97 -9.17 -7.70
CA GLY A 72 -12.18 -8.47 -7.22
C GLY A 72 -12.63 -8.94 -5.82
N PRO A 73 -13.71 -8.38 -5.24
CA PRO A 73 -14.77 -7.59 -5.89
C PRO A 73 -14.48 -6.12 -6.17
N ALA A 74 -13.35 -5.55 -5.72
CA ALA A 74 -12.93 -4.23 -6.16
C ALA A 74 -12.88 -4.14 -7.70
N GLN A 75 -13.23 -2.98 -8.25
CA GLN A 75 -13.21 -2.72 -9.70
C GLN A 75 -12.38 -1.49 -10.06
N GLU A 76 -11.90 -0.76 -9.06
CA GLU A 76 -11.10 0.45 -9.21
C GLU A 76 -9.77 0.29 -8.48
N PRO A 77 -8.67 0.83 -9.04
CA PRO A 77 -7.35 0.80 -8.40
C PRO A 77 -7.35 1.59 -7.10
N LEU A 78 -6.40 1.29 -6.21
CA LEU A 78 -6.17 2.11 -5.03
C LEU A 78 -5.70 3.53 -5.43
N GLU A 79 -6.21 4.54 -4.74
CA GLU A 79 -5.77 5.93 -4.93
C GLU A 79 -4.27 6.05 -4.61
N LYS A 80 -3.51 6.69 -5.51
CA LYS A 80 -2.07 6.91 -5.39
C LYS A 80 -1.76 8.17 -4.62
N PHE A 81 -0.76 8.11 -3.76
CA PHE A 81 -0.20 9.26 -3.04
C PHE A 81 1.27 9.41 -3.37
N THR A 82 1.74 10.67 -3.38
CA THR A 82 3.17 10.96 -3.53
C THR A 82 3.81 11.03 -2.15
N VAL A 83 4.90 10.30 -1.97
CA VAL A 83 5.71 10.36 -0.76
C VAL A 83 7.16 10.65 -1.12
N THR A 84 7.82 11.40 -0.25
CA THR A 84 9.26 11.66 -0.30
C THR A 84 9.96 10.85 0.78
N ILE A 85 11.13 10.31 0.44
CA ILE A 85 12.01 9.62 1.39
C ILE A 85 13.11 10.60 1.84
N ASP A 86 13.15 10.92 3.13
CA ASP A 86 14.19 11.75 3.76
C ASP A 86 14.97 10.89 4.75
N GLY A 87 16.12 10.37 4.30
CA GLY A 87 16.86 9.35 5.04
C GLY A 87 16.04 8.06 5.16
N THR A 88 15.54 7.77 6.36
CA THR A 88 14.61 6.64 6.61
C THR A 88 13.17 7.09 6.80
N ASP A 89 12.90 8.40 6.86
CA ASP A 89 11.56 8.90 7.07
C ASP A 89 10.77 8.90 5.76
N ILE A 90 9.55 8.38 5.82
CA ILE A 90 8.57 8.46 4.74
C ILE A 90 7.67 9.65 5.03
N VAL A 91 7.66 10.64 4.15
CA VAL A 91 6.93 11.89 4.29
C VAL A 91 5.88 11.98 3.18
N LEU A 92 4.63 12.27 3.54
CA LEU A 92 3.58 12.58 2.58
C LEU A 92 3.79 14.01 2.09
N ASP A 93 3.76 14.19 0.76
CA ASP A 93 3.90 15.50 0.10
C ASP A 93 2.69 16.43 0.36
#